data_AF-A0A1J4T8V1-F1
#
_entry.id   AF-A0A1J4T8V1-F1
#
_cell.length_a   1.000
_cell.length_b   1.000
_cell.length_c   1.000
_cell.angle_alpha   90.00
_cell.angle_beta   90.00
_cell.angle_gamma   90.00
#
_symmetry.space_group_name_H-M   'P 1'
#
loop_
_entity.id
_entity.type
_entity.pdbx_description
1 polymer ?
#
loop_
_entity_poly.entity_id
_entity_poly.type
_entity_poly.pdbx_seq_one_letter_code
_entity_poly.pdbx_strand_id
1 'polypeptide(L)'
;MRLKIQGGALKGSKKSAFTLIELLVVIAIIGILATVSIISLSNARAKSRDAKRAGDMKQVQTALELFFNDNNRYPTATEWNTGQIYSTSSAGTSTYMQVIPSAPSPADGSCASNQNSFYYDQTENGGSYTISFCL
;
A
#
# COMPACT_ATOMS: atom_id res chain seq x y z
N MET A 1 21.84 -59.13 57.65
CA MET A 1 21.76 -58.64 56.25
C MET A 1 21.91 -57.12 56.29
N ARG A 2 23.10 -56.58 55.98
CA ARG A 2 23.37 -55.13 56.01
C ARG A 2 23.18 -54.56 54.60
N LEU A 3 22.25 -53.61 54.44
CA LEU A 3 21.98 -52.92 53.18
C LEU A 3 22.83 -51.63 53.12
N LYS A 4 23.77 -51.55 52.18
CA LYS A 4 24.51 -50.33 51.85
C LYS A 4 23.70 -49.51 50.86
N ILE A 5 23.21 -48.34 51.26
CA ILE A 5 22.63 -47.36 50.33
C ILE A 5 23.79 -46.53 49.77
N GLN A 6 24.04 -46.64 48.46
CA GLN A 6 25.02 -45.80 47.76
C GLN A 6 24.37 -44.45 47.43
N GLY A 7 24.82 -43.39 48.10
CA GLY A 7 24.45 -42.01 47.78
C GLY A 7 25.14 -41.55 46.50
N GLY A 8 24.40 -41.53 45.39
CA GLY A 8 24.86 -40.93 44.13
C GLY A 8 24.93 -39.41 44.23
N ALA A 9 26.11 -38.84 43.98
CA ALA A 9 26.34 -37.40 43.95
C ALA A 9 25.63 -36.76 42.73
N LEU A 10 24.70 -35.84 42.99
CA LEU A 10 24.03 -35.06 41.95
C LEU A 10 25.01 -34.02 41.38
N LYS A 11 25.51 -34.28 40.18
CA LYS A 11 26.38 -33.38 39.40
C LYS A 11 25.61 -32.10 39.04
N GLY A 12 25.80 -31.05 39.83
CA GLY A 12 25.23 -29.72 39.57
C GLY A 12 25.73 -29.17 38.24
N SER A 13 24.83 -29.11 37.25
CA SER A 13 25.06 -28.40 36.00
C SER A 13 25.30 -26.91 36.30
N LYS A 14 26.49 -26.38 36.00
CA LYS A 14 26.77 -24.94 36.09
C LYS A 14 25.75 -24.19 35.23
N LYS A 15 24.78 -23.52 35.86
CA LYS A 15 23.87 -22.63 35.15
C LYS A 15 24.67 -21.39 34.76
N SER A 16 24.77 -21.11 33.46
CA SER A 16 25.29 -19.84 32.97
C SER A 16 24.36 -18.72 33.45
N ALA A 17 24.90 -17.77 34.20
CA ALA A 17 24.20 -16.57 34.59
C ALA A 17 24.68 -15.42 33.69
N PHE A 18 23.75 -14.80 32.95
CA PHE A 18 24.03 -13.60 32.16
C PHE A 18 24.37 -12.43 33.08
N THR A 19 25.33 -11.61 32.67
CA THR A 19 25.65 -10.38 33.38
C THR A 19 24.61 -9.30 33.06
N LEU A 20 24.33 -8.41 34.04
CA LEU A 20 23.43 -7.27 33.82
C LEU A 20 23.95 -6.34 32.71
N ILE A 21 25.27 -6.22 32.56
CA ILE A 21 25.90 -5.39 31.53
C ILE A 21 25.75 -5.98 30.13
N GLU A 22 25.79 -7.31 29.98
CA GLU A 22 25.49 -7.98 28.70
C GLU A 22 24.04 -7.72 28.27
N LEU A 23 23.08 -7.78 29.20
CA LEU A 23 21.70 -7.47 28.86
C LEU A 23 21.53 -5.98 28.49
N LEU A 24 22.24 -5.10 29.20
CA LEU A 24 22.19 -3.65 28.97
C LEU A 24 22.72 -3.26 27.59
N VAL A 25 23.84 -3.84 27.14
CA VAL A 25 24.40 -3.51 25.82
C VAL A 25 23.50 -4.01 24.70
N VAL A 26 22.83 -5.16 24.89
CA VAL A 26 21.93 -5.73 23.88
C VAL A 26 20.71 -4.85 23.64
N ILE A 27 20.04 -4.40 24.71
CA ILE A 27 18.89 -3.51 24.55
C ILE A 27 19.29 -2.15 23.97
N ALA A 28 20.51 -1.68 24.27
CA ALA A 28 21.04 -0.45 23.68
C ALA A 28 21.20 -0.59 22.16
N ILE A 29 21.78 -1.70 21.67
CA ILE A 29 21.94 -1.94 20.23
C ILE A 29 20.59 -2.14 19.54
N ILE A 30 19.67 -2.90 20.14
CA ILE A 30 18.30 -3.08 19.60
C ILE A 30 17.58 -1.74 19.48
N GLY A 31 17.72 -0.85 20.47
CA GLY A 31 17.14 0.49 20.43
C GLY A 31 17.64 1.32 19.25
N ILE A 32 18.95 1.29 18.97
CA ILE A 32 19.55 2.01 17.83
C ILE A 32 19.01 1.44 16.51
N LEU A 33 19.02 0.11 16.34
CA LEU A 33 18.55 -0.52 15.11
C LEU A 33 17.04 -0.32 14.87
N ALA A 34 16.24 -0.32 15.94
CA ALA A 34 14.79 -0.13 15.86
C ALA A 34 14.42 1.25 15.31
N THR A 35 15.10 2.32 15.75
CA THR A 35 14.80 3.69 15.30
C THR A 35 15.05 3.87 13.79
N VAL A 36 16.18 3.39 13.27
CA VAL A 36 16.50 3.44 11.83
C VAL A 36 15.48 2.64 11.01
N SER A 37 15.08 1.47 11.52
CA SER A 37 14.12 0.59 10.86
C SER A 37 12.76 1.27 10.68
N ILE A 38 12.27 2.00 11.70
CA ILE A 38 10.97 2.70 11.65
C ILE A 38 10.96 3.78 10.57
N ILE A 39 12.01 4.60 10.46
CA ILE A 39 12.10 5.66 9.44
C ILE A 39 12.10 5.03 8.04
N SER A 40 12.88 3.96 7.85
CA SER A 40 12.95 3.26 6.55
C SER A 40 11.59 2.68 6.13
N LEU A 41 10.83 2.12 7.08
CA LEU A 41 9.51 1.55 6.83
C LEU A 41 8.49 2.62 6.46
N SER A 42 8.53 3.79 7.11
CA SER A 42 7.65 4.91 6.76
C SER A 42 7.85 5.35 5.31
N ASN A 43 9.10 5.54 4.90
CA ASN A 43 9.46 5.92 3.53
C ASN A 43 9.08 4.84 2.51
N ALA A 44 9.32 3.56 2.84
CA ALA A 44 8.94 2.44 1.98
C ALA A 44 7.42 2.36 1.77
N ARG A 45 6.63 2.63 2.82
CA ARG A 45 5.17 2.67 2.74
C ARG A 45 4.69 3.83 1.84
N ALA A 46 5.29 5.02 1.95
CA ALA A 46 4.98 6.14 1.06
C ALA A 46 5.27 5.80 -0.40
N LYS A 47 6.47 5.29 -0.69
CA LYS A 47 6.85 4.87 -2.05
C LYS A 47 5.94 3.76 -2.60
N SER A 48 5.50 2.84 -1.74
CA SER A 48 4.54 1.80 -2.15
C SER A 48 3.18 2.38 -2.54
N ARG A 49 2.72 3.45 -1.87
CA ARG A 49 1.47 4.14 -2.24
C ARG A 49 1.62 4.87 -3.57
N ASP A 50 2.75 5.52 -3.82
CA ASP A 50 3.04 6.16 -5.12
C ASP A 50 3.10 5.14 -6.26
N ALA A 51 3.76 4.00 -6.03
CA ALA A 51 3.78 2.92 -7.01
C ALA A 51 2.36 2.38 -7.30
N LYS A 52 1.52 2.28 -6.27
CA LYS A 52 0.11 1.91 -6.43
C LYS A 52 -0.66 2.96 -7.24
N ARG A 53 -0.52 4.26 -6.92
CA ARG A 53 -1.15 5.35 -7.69
C ARG A 53 -0.77 5.26 -9.17
N ALA A 54 0.52 5.11 -9.49
CA ALA A 54 0.98 4.98 -10.87
C ALA A 54 0.43 3.73 -11.57
N GLY A 55 0.35 2.59 -10.89
CA GLY A 55 -0.23 1.37 -11.44
C GLY A 55 -1.73 1.46 -11.67
N ASP A 56 -2.45 2.09 -10.76
CA ASP A 56 -3.89 2.34 -10.87
C ASP A 56 -4.18 3.32 -12.04
N MET A 57 -3.38 4.38 -12.21
CA MET A 57 -3.51 5.32 -13.33
C MET A 57 -3.25 4.67 -14.69
N LYS A 58 -2.29 3.74 -14.78
CA LYS A 58 -2.06 2.98 -16.02
C LYS A 58 -3.27 2.10 -16.38
N GLN A 59 -3.88 1.44 -15.40
CA GLN A 59 -5.10 0.64 -15.64
C GLN A 59 -6.25 1.51 -16.12
N VAL A 60 -6.44 2.68 -15.50
CA VAL A 60 -7.45 3.65 -15.92
C VAL A 60 -7.17 4.14 -17.34
N GLN A 61 -5.92 4.50 -17.66
CA GLN A 61 -5.53 4.92 -19.01
C GLN A 61 -5.89 3.87 -20.05
N THR A 62 -5.55 2.60 -19.82
CA THR A 62 -5.90 1.52 -20.74
C THR A 62 -7.42 1.40 -20.94
N ALA A 63 -8.21 1.51 -19.86
CA ALA A 63 -9.67 1.48 -19.98
C ALA A 63 -10.24 2.70 -20.73
N LEU A 64 -9.65 3.89 -20.54
CA LEU A 64 -10.02 5.10 -21.26
C LEU A 64 -9.70 5.00 -22.76
N GLU A 65 -8.56 4.41 -23.12
CA GLU A 65 -8.17 4.17 -24.51
C GLU A 65 -9.11 3.17 -25.19
N LEU A 66 -9.50 2.10 -24.50
CA LEU A 66 -10.50 1.16 -25.02
C LEU A 66 -11.86 1.83 -25.20
N PHE A 67 -12.30 2.64 -24.22
CA PHE A 67 -13.54 3.40 -24.34
C PHE A 67 -13.50 4.35 -25.54
N PHE A 68 -12.37 5.04 -25.76
CA PHE A 68 -12.18 5.94 -26.90
C PHE A 68 -12.23 5.19 -28.23
N ASN A 69 -11.66 3.99 -28.32
CA ASN A 69 -11.69 3.18 -29.53
C ASN A 69 -13.13 2.90 -30.00
N ASP A 70 -14.01 2.58 -29.05
CA ASP A 70 -15.40 2.21 -29.35
C ASP A 70 -16.34 3.41 -29.49
N ASN A 71 -16.10 4.49 -28.72
CA ASN A 71 -17.03 5.63 -28.62
C ASN A 71 -16.52 6.89 -29.32
N ASN A 72 -15.27 6.87 -29.81
CA ASN A 72 -14.60 7.97 -30.50
C ASN A 72 -14.53 9.27 -29.68
N ARG A 73 -14.63 9.15 -28.35
CA ARG A 73 -14.53 10.20 -27.33
C ARG A 73 -14.11 9.58 -26.00
N TYR A 74 -13.58 10.37 -25.09
CA TYR A 74 -13.42 9.96 -23.69
C TYR A 74 -14.75 10.04 -22.91
N PRO A 75 -14.85 9.42 -21.72
CA PRO A 75 -16.00 9.58 -20.83
C PRO A 75 -16.14 11.04 -20.37
N THR A 76 -17.37 11.49 -20.19
CA THR A 76 -17.68 12.78 -19.57
C THR A 76 -17.39 12.74 -18.08
N ALA A 77 -17.23 13.92 -17.46
CA ALA A 77 -17.08 14.00 -16.00
C ALA A 77 -18.25 13.34 -15.25
N THR A 78 -19.46 13.38 -15.81
CA THR A 78 -20.63 12.69 -15.27
C THR A 78 -20.52 11.17 -15.36
N GLU A 79 -20.01 10.62 -16.46
CA GLU A 79 -19.78 9.18 -16.62
C GLU A 79 -18.65 8.71 -15.69
N TRP A 80 -17.58 9.50 -15.56
CA TRP A 80 -16.49 9.22 -14.62
C TRP A 80 -16.98 9.15 -13.17
N ASN A 81 -17.84 10.08 -12.75
CA ASN A 81 -18.35 10.15 -11.38
C ASN A 81 -19.27 8.99 -10.99
N THR A 82 -19.65 8.12 -11.94
CA THR A 82 -20.33 6.85 -11.62
C THR A 82 -19.41 5.83 -10.92
N GLY A 83 -18.10 6.06 -10.96
CA GLY A 83 -17.10 5.15 -10.41
C GLY A 83 -16.78 3.96 -11.33
N GLN A 84 -17.32 3.95 -12.56
CA GLN A 84 -17.12 2.91 -13.57
C GLN A 84 -16.82 3.57 -14.92
N ILE A 85 -16.17 2.84 -15.83
CA ILE A 85 -16.00 3.26 -17.22
C ILE A 85 -16.80 2.29 -18.08
N TYR A 86 -17.95 2.74 -18.59
CA TYR A 86 -18.84 1.95 -19.41
C TYR A 86 -19.54 2.84 -20.45
N SER A 87 -19.93 2.24 -21.56
CA SER A 87 -20.79 2.85 -22.57
C SER A 87 -22.08 2.05 -22.69
N THR A 88 -23.21 2.75 -22.79
CA THR A 88 -24.52 2.15 -23.07
C THR A 88 -24.93 2.54 -24.48
N SER A 89 -25.27 1.54 -25.28
CA SER A 89 -25.80 1.73 -26.63
C SER A 89 -27.08 0.90 -26.78
N SER A 90 -27.80 1.11 -27.88
CA SER A 90 -28.99 0.33 -28.23
C SER A 90 -28.69 -1.18 -28.36
N ALA A 91 -27.42 -1.57 -28.53
CA ALA A 91 -26.97 -2.94 -28.65
C ALA A 91 -26.55 -3.59 -27.32
N GLY A 92 -26.50 -2.82 -26.22
CA GLY A 92 -26.09 -3.32 -24.90
C GLY A 92 -25.13 -2.37 -24.17
N THR A 93 -24.64 -2.83 -23.01
CA THR A 93 -23.68 -2.10 -22.17
C THR A 93 -22.30 -2.73 -22.30
N SER A 94 -21.31 -1.94 -22.74
CA SER A 94 -19.89 -2.33 -22.77
C SER A 94 -19.18 -1.72 -21.57
N THR A 95 -18.63 -2.53 -20.68
CA THR A 95 -17.87 -2.06 -19.51
C THR A 95 -16.38 -2.25 -19.73
N TYR A 96 -15.64 -1.15 -19.66
CA TYR A 96 -14.18 -1.10 -19.83
C TYR A 96 -13.45 -1.13 -18.48
N MET A 97 -14.10 -0.62 -17.43
CA MET A 97 -13.60 -0.71 -16.05
C MET A 97 -14.76 -0.78 -15.06
N GLN A 98 -14.76 -1.82 -14.22
CA GLN A 98 -15.81 -2.06 -13.23
C GLN A 98 -15.73 -1.15 -12.02
N VAL A 99 -14.52 -0.75 -11.62
CA VAL A 99 -14.30 0.16 -10.48
C VAL A 99 -13.10 1.03 -10.80
N ILE A 100 -13.31 2.34 -10.80
CA ILE A 100 -12.22 3.33 -10.85
C ILE A 100 -11.49 3.25 -9.50
N PRO A 101 -10.17 2.98 -9.48
CA PRO A 101 -9.42 2.87 -8.24
C PRO A 101 -9.50 4.16 -7.41
N SER A 102 -9.64 4.03 -6.09
CA SER A 102 -9.54 5.15 -5.15
C SER A 102 -8.08 5.41 -4.75
N ALA A 103 -7.74 6.67 -4.46
CA ALA A 103 -6.40 7.01 -4.00
C ALA A 103 -6.05 6.26 -2.68
N PRO A 104 -4.82 5.76 -2.51
CA PRO A 104 -4.43 5.02 -1.32
C PRO A 104 -4.42 5.90 -0.07
N SER A 105 -4.87 5.36 1.07
CA SER A 105 -4.88 6.02 2.38
C SER A 105 -3.69 5.58 3.26
N PRO A 106 -3.16 6.42 4.17
CA PRO A 106 -3.52 7.83 4.41
C PRO A 106 -3.04 8.74 3.26
N ALA A 107 -3.56 9.96 3.22
CA ALA A 107 -3.07 10.97 2.28
C ALA A 107 -1.58 11.23 2.55
N ASP A 108 -0.80 11.32 1.48
CA ASP A 108 0.64 11.59 1.53
C ASP A 108 0.94 13.01 1.05
N GLY A 109 2.15 13.47 1.37
CA GLY A 109 2.69 14.75 0.92
C GLY A 109 1.86 15.94 1.37
N SER A 110 1.45 16.77 0.40
CA SER A 110 0.85 18.08 0.67
C SER A 110 -0.65 18.03 0.94
N CYS A 111 -1.31 16.89 0.69
CA CYS A 111 -2.77 16.84 0.78
C CYS A 111 -3.31 16.44 2.14
N ALA A 112 -4.32 17.20 2.56
CA ALA A 112 -5.21 16.78 3.62
C ALA A 112 -6.05 15.58 3.18
N SER A 113 -6.52 14.78 4.15
CA SER A 113 -7.25 13.52 3.89
C SER A 113 -8.53 13.70 3.06
N ASN A 114 -9.11 14.90 3.07
CA ASN A 114 -10.28 15.30 2.30
C ASN A 114 -9.98 15.73 0.85
N GLN A 115 -8.73 15.67 0.40
CA GLN A 115 -8.28 16.01 -0.96
C GLN A 115 -7.55 14.84 -1.64
N ASN A 116 -7.57 13.65 -1.04
CA ASN A 116 -6.91 12.46 -1.57
C ASN A 116 -7.85 11.70 -2.51
N SER A 117 -8.10 12.27 -3.69
CA SER A 117 -8.96 11.67 -4.72
C SER A 117 -8.40 11.95 -6.12
N PHE A 118 -8.73 11.08 -7.07
CA PHE A 118 -8.43 11.30 -8.48
C PHE A 118 -9.46 12.26 -9.07
N TYR A 119 -9.00 13.42 -9.53
CA TYR A 119 -9.82 14.39 -10.24
C TYR A 119 -9.68 14.17 -11.74
N TYR A 120 -10.80 13.98 -12.42
CA TYR A 120 -10.85 13.78 -13.86
C TYR A 120 -11.52 14.98 -14.52
N ASP A 121 -10.87 15.52 -15.54
CA ASP A 121 -11.41 16.58 -16.38
C ASP A 121 -11.27 16.20 -17.84
N GLN A 122 -12.35 16.41 -18.61
CA GLN A 122 -12.38 16.14 -20.04
C GLN A 122 -12.35 17.46 -20.80
N THR A 123 -11.46 17.57 -21.78
CA THR A 123 -11.30 18.79 -22.59
C THR A 123 -11.64 18.51 -24.06
N GLU A 124 -11.97 19.56 -24.83
CA GLU A 124 -12.14 19.51 -26.29
C GLU A 124 -13.21 18.51 -26.79
N ASN A 125 -14.47 18.64 -26.34
CA ASN A 125 -15.57 17.76 -26.76
C ASN A 125 -15.27 16.24 -26.61
N GLY A 126 -14.31 15.90 -25.76
CA GLY A 126 -13.88 14.53 -25.52
C GLY A 126 -12.74 14.00 -26.37
N GLY A 127 -11.98 14.88 -27.03
CA GLY A 127 -10.71 14.53 -27.68
C GLY A 127 -9.55 14.33 -26.72
N SER A 128 -9.58 14.94 -25.52
CA SER A 128 -8.50 14.90 -24.54
C SER A 128 -9.03 14.75 -23.11
N TYR A 129 -8.19 14.24 -22.20
CA TYR A 129 -8.50 14.15 -20.77
C TYR A 129 -7.28 14.48 -19.91
N THR A 130 -7.53 14.95 -18.68
CA THR A 130 -6.51 15.15 -17.65
C THR A 130 -6.95 14.44 -16.38
N ILE A 131 -6.05 13.67 -15.77
CA ILE A 131 -6.24 13.12 -14.42
C ILE A 131 -5.24 13.77 -13.48
N SER A 132 -5.76 14.48 -12.49
CA SER A 132 -4.98 15.11 -11.42
C SER A 132 -5.14 14.31 -10.14
N PHE A 133 -4.04 14.12 -9.42
CA PHE A 133 -4.03 13.48 -8.11
C PHE A 133 -3.03 14.18 -7.21
N CYS A 134 -3.20 14.00 -5.90
CA CYS A 134 -2.27 14.55 -4.95
C CYS A 134 -1.08 13.64 -4.66
N LEU A 135 0.08 14.28 -4.43
CA LEU A 135 1.34 13.68 -4.02
C LEU A 135 1.82 14.21 -2.67
#